data_AF-A0AB39K955-F1
#
_entry.id   AF-A0AB39K955-F1
#
_cell.length_a   1.000
_cell.length_b   1.000
_cell.length_c   1.000
_cell.angle_alpha   90.00
_cell.angle_beta   90.00
_cell.angle_gamma   90.00
#
_symmetry.space_group_name_H-M   'P 1'
#
loop_
_entity.id
_entity.type
_entity.pdbx_description
1 polymer ?
#
loop_
_entity_poly.entity_id
_entity_poly.type
_entity_poly.pdbx_seq_one_letter_code
_entity_poly.pdbx_strand_id
1 'polypeptide(L)'
;MSFKQPNLEDLIANHHANGPLFLLVDGAQLDHEQLSSIEQRYGDCIYLFKGTYEEEAYTHGPILFELNLLTPEHIENHIQLMKSKDSMILIKSQLDTQRLKNKLLEKLYIELEDGGIGILRYYDSRVLNRLNLIFTPKQKQQLLEGFESIYFALNQKSYELKP
;
A
#
# COMPACT_ATOMS: atom_id res chain seq x y z
N MET A 1 -22.05 -8.24 4.56
CA MET A 1 -20.93 -7.27 4.69
C MET A 1 -21.04 -6.65 6.07
N SER A 2 -20.03 -6.83 6.92
CA SER A 2 -20.02 -6.26 8.27
C SER A 2 -19.62 -4.79 8.20
N PHE A 3 -20.47 -3.88 8.67
CA PHE A 3 -20.30 -2.43 8.59
C PHE A 3 -19.62 -1.87 9.85
N LYS A 4 -18.44 -2.37 10.19
CA LYS A 4 -17.51 -1.57 11.00
C LYS A 4 -16.49 -1.00 10.04
N GLN A 5 -16.67 0.26 9.65
CA GLN A 5 -15.62 0.98 8.94
C GLN A 5 -14.39 0.99 9.85
N PRO A 6 -13.24 0.42 9.41
CA PRO A 6 -12.05 0.43 10.23
C PRO A 6 -11.60 1.88 10.45
N ASN A 7 -11.28 2.24 11.68
CA ASN A 7 -10.67 3.53 11.97
C ASN A 7 -9.18 3.44 11.61
N LEU A 8 -8.83 3.89 10.41
CA LEU A 8 -7.46 3.78 9.90
C LEU A 8 -6.49 4.65 10.70
N GLU A 9 -6.95 5.81 11.20
CA GLU A 9 -6.14 6.66 12.06
C GLU A 9 -5.76 5.94 13.35
N ASP A 10 -6.74 5.26 13.97
CA ASP A 10 -6.52 4.46 15.16
C ASP A 10 -5.60 3.25 14.89
N LEU A 11 -5.74 2.60 13.74
CA LEU A 11 -4.86 1.51 13.32
C LEU A 11 -3.40 1.97 13.15
N ILE A 12 -3.20 3.15 12.55
CA ILE A 12 -1.88 3.76 12.35
C ILE A 12 -1.30 4.22 13.70
N ALA A 13 -2.08 4.94 14.49
CA ALA A 13 -1.64 5.49 15.77
C ALA A 13 -1.33 4.39 16.80
N ASN A 14 -2.13 3.33 16.83
CA ASN A 14 -1.99 2.21 17.76
C ASN A 14 -1.37 0.96 17.10
N HIS A 15 -0.51 1.16 16.09
CA HIS A 15 0.04 0.08 15.27
C HIS A 15 0.77 -1.00 16.09
N HIS A 16 1.43 -0.64 17.20
CA HIS A 16 2.08 -1.60 18.11
C HIS A 16 1.13 -2.67 18.68
N ALA A 17 -0.16 -2.36 18.86
CA ALA A 17 -1.15 -3.31 19.36
C ALA A 17 -1.70 -4.25 18.26
N ASN A 18 -1.42 -3.94 16.99
CA ASN A 18 -2.10 -4.53 15.84
C ASN A 18 -1.25 -5.53 15.05
N GLY A 19 -0.03 -5.83 15.52
CA GLY A 19 0.94 -6.67 14.81
C GLY A 19 1.70 -5.90 13.72
N PRO A 20 2.49 -6.58 12.86
CA PRO A 20 3.26 -5.88 11.84
C PRO A 20 2.33 -5.24 10.80
N LEU A 21 2.36 -3.91 10.77
CA LEU A 21 1.63 -3.08 9.84
C LEU A 21 2.61 -2.35 8.95
N PHE A 22 2.26 -2.28 7.67
CA PHE A 22 3.04 -1.64 6.63
C PHE A 22 2.17 -0.63 5.89
N LEU A 23 2.75 0.51 5.51
CA LEU A 23 2.12 1.47 4.61
C LEU A 23 2.67 1.26 3.22
N LEU A 24 1.79 1.25 2.23
CA LEU A 24 2.17 1.30 0.84
C LEU A 24 1.57 2.57 0.22
N VAL A 25 2.43 3.53 -0.07
CA VAL A 25 2.08 4.85 -0.59
C VAL A 25 2.27 4.88 -2.09
N ASP A 26 1.28 5.36 -2.84
CA ASP A 26 1.40 5.66 -4.27
C ASP A 26 2.23 6.94 -4.45
N GLY A 27 3.51 6.77 -4.82
CA GLY A 27 4.45 7.88 -5.01
C GLY A 27 3.97 8.90 -6.04
N ALA A 28 3.16 8.50 -7.03
CA ALA A 28 2.58 9.41 -8.01
C ALA A 28 1.56 10.40 -7.41
N GLN A 29 1.06 10.14 -6.20
CA GLN A 29 0.17 11.05 -5.48
C GLN A 29 0.93 12.05 -4.59
N LEU A 30 2.24 11.87 -4.39
CA LEU A 30 3.05 12.79 -3.59
C LEU A 30 3.34 14.08 -4.38
N ASP A 31 3.45 15.19 -3.66
CA ASP A 31 3.84 16.47 -4.25
C ASP A 31 5.37 16.58 -4.24
N HIS A 32 5.99 16.05 -5.30
CA HIS A 32 7.45 15.99 -5.42
C HIS A 32 8.11 17.37 -5.53
N GLU A 33 7.38 18.42 -5.93
CA GLU A 33 7.91 19.78 -6.01
C GLU A 33 8.05 20.41 -4.61
N GLN A 34 7.19 20.00 -3.67
CA GLN A 34 7.18 20.50 -2.29
C GLN A 34 7.97 19.62 -1.31
N LEU A 35 8.43 18.44 -1.74
CA LEU A 35 9.13 17.48 -0.90
C LEU A 35 10.63 17.49 -1.18
N SER A 36 11.42 17.98 -0.22
CA SER A 36 12.88 17.92 -0.28
C SER A 36 13.43 16.50 -0.09
N SER A 37 12.74 15.67 0.70
CA SER A 37 13.05 14.25 0.89
C SER A 37 11.83 13.51 1.46
N ILE A 38 11.53 12.35 0.87
CA ILE A 38 10.46 11.46 1.34
C ILE A 38 10.86 10.84 2.67
N GLU A 39 12.11 10.40 2.79
CA GLU A 39 12.65 9.73 3.97
C GLU A 39 12.67 10.67 5.20
N GLN A 40 13.02 11.94 4.99
CA GLN A 40 12.98 12.92 6.09
C GLN A 40 11.55 13.15 6.59
N ARG A 41 10.57 13.26 5.68
CA ARG A 41 9.18 13.59 6.05
C ARG A 41 8.38 12.37 6.52
N TYR A 42 8.60 11.21 5.93
CA TYR A 42 7.75 10.03 6.09
C TYR A 42 8.50 8.83 6.71
N GLY A 43 9.80 8.95 6.95
CA GLY A 43 10.66 7.93 7.55
C GLY A 43 11.31 7.00 6.54
N ASP A 44 12.15 6.09 7.05
CA ASP A 44 12.86 5.11 6.22
C ASP A 44 11.89 4.27 5.40
N CYS A 45 12.23 4.08 4.12
CA CYS A 45 11.30 3.51 3.15
C CYS A 45 11.99 2.65 2.09
N ILE A 46 11.18 1.83 1.43
CA ILE A 46 11.60 0.96 0.33
C ILE A 46 10.78 1.29 -0.90
N TYR A 47 11.44 1.81 -1.93
CA TYR A 47 10.85 2.00 -3.25
C TYR A 47 10.74 0.65 -3.94
N LEU A 48 9.52 0.20 -4.27
CA LEU A 48 9.35 -1.12 -4.87
C LEU A 48 9.91 -1.17 -6.30
N PHE A 49 9.81 -0.09 -7.07
CA PHE A 49 10.30 -0.04 -8.46
C PHE A 49 11.84 0.00 -8.57
N LYS A 50 12.58 0.20 -7.48
CA LYS A 50 14.05 0.12 -7.55
C LYS A 50 14.48 -1.31 -7.86
N GLY A 51 15.24 -1.48 -8.96
CA GLY A 51 15.67 -2.78 -9.47
C GLY A 51 14.59 -3.53 -10.27
N THR A 52 13.54 -2.84 -10.73
CA THR A 52 12.53 -3.38 -11.67
C THR A 52 12.66 -2.70 -13.04
N TYR A 53 11.82 -3.09 -14.00
CA TYR A 53 11.78 -2.43 -15.32
C TYR A 53 11.34 -0.95 -15.25
N GLU A 54 10.71 -0.53 -14.15
CA GLU A 54 10.22 0.83 -13.91
C GLU A 54 11.16 1.64 -13.01
N GLU A 55 12.44 1.25 -12.89
CA GLU A 55 13.40 1.93 -12.02
C GLU A 55 13.49 3.43 -12.30
N GLU A 56 13.38 3.87 -13.56
CA GLU A 56 13.38 5.30 -13.91
C GLU A 56 12.25 6.10 -13.24
N ALA A 57 11.14 5.44 -12.90
CA ALA A 57 9.99 6.03 -12.24
C ALA A 57 9.92 5.70 -10.74
N TYR A 58 11.02 5.28 -10.11
CA TYR A 58 10.96 4.70 -8.76
C TYR A 58 10.34 5.60 -7.69
N THR A 59 10.53 6.92 -7.78
CA THR A 59 9.95 7.90 -6.86
C THR A 59 8.44 8.08 -7.03
N HIS A 60 7.91 7.75 -8.20
CA HIS A 60 6.48 7.82 -8.52
C HIS A 60 5.78 6.47 -8.39
N GLY A 61 6.54 5.38 -8.16
CA GLY A 61 6.01 4.06 -7.90
C GLY A 61 5.51 3.88 -6.46
N PRO A 62 5.14 2.65 -6.08
CA PRO A 62 4.76 2.32 -4.72
C PRO A 62 5.95 2.34 -3.76
N ILE A 63 5.76 2.99 -2.62
CA ILE A 63 6.76 3.20 -1.56
C ILE A 63 6.28 2.51 -0.29
N LEU A 64 7.07 1.55 0.20
CA LEU A 64 6.75 0.73 1.37
C LEU A 64 7.41 1.34 2.62
N PHE A 65 6.63 1.49 3.69
CA PHE A 65 7.08 1.89 5.02
C PHE A 65 6.66 0.84 6.05
N GLU A 66 7.52 0.57 7.02
CA GLU A 66 7.21 -0.29 8.16
C GLU A 66 6.83 0.60 9.36
N LEU A 67 5.57 0.56 9.80
CA LEU A 67 5.11 1.52 10.82
C LEU A 67 5.90 1.43 12.12
N ASN A 68 6.32 0.23 12.51
CA ASN A 68 7.06 0.00 13.76
C ASN A 68 8.43 0.72 13.80
N LEU A 69 8.95 1.15 12.65
CA LEU A 69 10.22 1.87 12.54
C LEU A 69 10.04 3.40 12.47
N LEU A 70 8.80 3.87 12.40
CA LEU A 70 8.49 5.29 12.22
C LEU A 70 8.48 6.05 13.54
N THR A 71 8.93 7.29 13.49
CA THR A 71 8.79 8.22 14.62
C THR A 71 7.33 8.72 14.73
N PRO A 72 6.90 9.26 15.89
CA PRO A 72 5.58 9.87 16.02
C PRO A 72 5.30 10.98 14.99
N GLU A 73 6.31 11.78 14.63
CA GLU A 73 6.19 12.82 13.61
C GLU A 73 5.92 12.23 12.22
N HIS A 74 6.65 11.17 11.85
CA HIS A 74 6.41 10.45 10.59
C HIS A 74 5.00 9.85 10.53
N ILE A 75 4.54 9.26 11.63
CA ILE A 75 3.18 8.73 11.75
C ILE A 75 2.14 9.82 11.52
N GLU A 76 2.29 10.99 12.15
CA GLU A 76 1.39 12.12 11.94
C GLU A 76 1.37 12.57 10.48
N ASN A 77 2.53 12.65 9.83
CA ASN A 77 2.63 13.00 8.41
C ASN A 77 1.90 11.99 7.50
N HIS A 78 1.97 10.69 7.80
CA HIS A 78 1.20 9.67 7.08
C HIS A 78 -0.31 9.81 7.29
N ILE A 79 -0.75 10.08 8.52
CA ILE A 79 -2.17 10.33 8.82
C ILE A 79 -2.67 11.55 8.03
N GLN A 80 -1.91 12.64 8.00
CA GLN A 80 -2.24 13.83 7.23
C GLN A 80 -2.34 13.53 5.73
N LEU A 81 -1.37 12.77 5.19
CA LEU A 81 -1.37 12.36 3.79
C LEU A 81 -2.62 11.55 3.46
N MET A 82 -2.96 10.55 4.28
CA MET A 82 -4.15 9.70 4.13
C MET A 82 -5.46 10.52 4.12
N LYS A 83 -5.55 11.57 4.96
CA LYS A 83 -6.72 12.46 4.99
C LYS A 83 -6.84 13.34 3.76
N SER A 84 -5.69 13.74 3.21
CA SER A 84 -5.64 14.68 2.08
C SER A 84 -5.82 14.00 0.73
N LYS A 85 -5.38 12.74 0.58
CA LYS A 85 -5.31 12.03 -0.69
C LYS A 85 -5.63 10.54 -0.48
N ASP A 86 -6.30 9.94 -1.46
CA ASP A 86 -6.49 8.49 -1.54
C ASP A 86 -5.19 7.82 -2.05
N SER A 87 -4.07 8.08 -1.36
CA SER A 87 -2.71 7.79 -1.83
C SER A 87 -2.02 6.63 -1.13
N MET A 88 -2.70 5.94 -0.22
CA MET A 88 -2.06 4.87 0.53
C MET A 88 -3.00 3.76 0.95
N ILE A 89 -2.41 2.59 1.13
CA ILE A 89 -3.03 1.44 1.76
C ILE A 89 -2.20 0.97 2.95
N LEU A 90 -2.85 0.32 3.89
CA LEU A 90 -2.22 -0.39 4.99
C LEU A 90 -2.27 -1.89 4.71
N ILE A 91 -1.17 -2.57 5.00
CA ILE A 91 -1.06 -4.02 4.87
C ILE A 91 -0.74 -4.58 6.25
N LYS A 92 -1.60 -5.45 6.75
CA LYS A 92 -1.32 -6.29 7.90
C LYS A 92 -0.79 -7.62 7.41
N SER A 93 0.42 -7.99 7.82
CA SER A 93 1.07 -9.24 7.40
C SER A 93 2.03 -9.72 8.47
N GLN A 94 2.22 -11.03 8.59
CA GLN A 94 3.25 -11.64 9.45
C GLN A 94 4.59 -11.81 8.72
N LEU A 95 4.66 -11.43 7.44
CA LEU A 95 5.90 -11.46 6.69
C LEU A 95 6.84 -10.37 7.20
N ASP A 96 8.13 -10.68 7.29
CA ASP A 96 9.14 -9.65 7.43
C ASP A 96 9.17 -8.73 6.21
N THR A 97 9.75 -7.54 6.36
CA THR A 97 9.75 -6.47 5.36
C THR A 97 10.32 -6.91 4.02
N GLN A 98 11.36 -7.76 4.02
CA GLN A 98 11.99 -8.25 2.79
C GLN A 98 11.08 -9.27 2.06
N ARG A 99 10.48 -10.20 2.79
CA ARG A 99 9.52 -11.16 2.24
C ARG A 99 8.27 -10.46 1.73
N LEU A 100 7.78 -9.46 2.47
CA LEU A 100 6.65 -8.64 2.04
C LEU A 100 6.98 -7.90 0.75
N LYS A 101 8.13 -7.22 0.66
CA LYS A 101 8.61 -6.56 -0.56
C LYS A 101 8.58 -7.53 -1.75
N ASN A 102 9.17 -8.71 -1.61
CA ASN A 102 9.20 -9.70 -2.68
C ASN A 102 7.79 -10.14 -3.09
N LYS A 103 6.90 -10.41 -2.12
CA LYS A 103 5.51 -10.80 -2.37
C LYS A 103 4.71 -9.71 -3.09
N LEU A 104 5.00 -8.44 -2.78
CA LEU A 104 4.43 -7.26 -3.43
C LEU A 104 4.93 -7.11 -4.89
N LEU A 105 6.21 -7.39 -5.13
CA LEU A 105 6.80 -7.37 -6.47
C LEU A 105 6.25 -8.47 -7.37
N GLU A 106 6.07 -9.68 -6.85
CA GLU A 106 5.44 -10.79 -7.58
C GLU A 106 4.03 -10.45 -8.08
N LYS A 107 3.33 -9.54 -7.40
CA LYS A 107 1.96 -9.11 -7.71
C LYS A 107 1.91 -7.89 -8.62
N LEU A 108 3.06 -7.27 -8.90
CA LEU A 108 3.12 -6.02 -9.65
C LEU A 108 2.86 -6.25 -11.13
N TYR A 109 3.41 -7.33 -11.69
CA TYR A 109 3.26 -7.68 -13.10
C TYR A 109 2.19 -8.73 -13.29
N ILE A 110 1.30 -8.49 -14.24
CA ILE A 110 0.27 -9.44 -14.67
C ILE A 110 0.43 -9.70 -16.16
N GLU A 111 0.26 -10.96 -16.55
CA GLU A 111 0.17 -11.35 -17.95
C GLU A 111 -1.29 -11.23 -18.41
N LEU A 112 -1.50 -10.60 -19.56
CA LEU A 112 -2.79 -10.43 -20.20
C LEU A 112 -3.06 -11.58 -21.18
N GLU A 113 -4.30 -11.73 -21.63
CA GLU A 113 -4.72 -12.84 -22.50
C GLU A 113 -3.96 -12.90 -23.84
N ASP A 114 -3.44 -11.76 -24.30
CA ASP A 114 -2.63 -11.63 -25.52
C ASP A 114 -1.13 -11.87 -25.29
N GLY A 115 -0.71 -12.24 -24.07
CA GLY A 115 0.68 -12.39 -23.67
C GLY A 115 1.39 -11.09 -23.33
N GLY A 116 0.70 -9.94 -23.38
CA GLY A 116 1.23 -8.66 -22.92
C GLY A 116 1.45 -8.65 -21.41
N ILE A 117 2.43 -7.87 -20.95
CA ILE A 117 2.70 -7.66 -19.52
C ILE A 117 2.17 -6.29 -19.11
N GLY A 118 1.31 -6.26 -18.10
CA GLY A 118 0.76 -5.03 -17.51
C GLY A 118 1.21 -4.86 -16.06
N ILE A 119 1.16 -3.61 -15.57
CA ILE A 119 1.36 -3.30 -14.16
C ILE A 119 0.01 -3.24 -13.45
N LEU A 120 -0.20 -4.11 -12.47
CA LEU A 120 -1.33 -4.04 -11.57
C LEU A 120 -1.05 -3.04 -10.46
N ARG A 121 -1.71 -1.89 -10.52
CA ARG A 121 -1.65 -0.85 -9.48
C ARG A 121 -2.49 -1.22 -8.25
N TYR A 122 -2.25 -2.37 -7.64
CA TYR A 122 -2.95 -2.81 -6.42
C TYR A 122 -2.69 -1.89 -5.22
N TYR A 123 -1.72 -0.99 -5.29
CA TYR A 123 -1.42 0.02 -4.29
C TYR A 123 -2.29 1.28 -4.41
N ASP A 124 -3.11 1.39 -5.47
CA ASP A 124 -4.08 2.47 -5.64
C ASP A 124 -5.44 2.05 -5.04
N SER A 125 -5.94 2.81 -4.07
CA SER A 125 -7.23 2.59 -3.41
C SER A 125 -8.41 2.45 -4.39
N ARG A 126 -8.38 3.16 -5.52
CA ARG A 126 -9.43 3.13 -6.55
C ARG A 126 -9.43 1.81 -7.30
N VAL A 127 -8.24 1.25 -7.54
CA VAL A 127 -8.07 -0.06 -8.19
C VAL A 127 -8.48 -1.16 -7.22
N LEU A 128 -8.04 -1.10 -5.96
CA LEU A 128 -8.43 -2.05 -4.92
C LEU A 128 -9.94 -2.14 -4.73
N ASN A 129 -10.62 -1.00 -4.66
CA ASN A 129 -12.07 -0.96 -4.52
C ASN A 129 -12.82 -1.59 -5.70
N ARG A 130 -12.16 -1.73 -6.86
CA ARG A 130 -12.70 -2.34 -8.07
C ARG A 130 -12.19 -3.76 -8.33
N LEU A 131 -11.38 -4.34 -7.45
CA LEU A 131 -10.80 -5.67 -7.65
C LEU A 131 -11.84 -6.74 -7.98
N ASN A 132 -13.00 -6.75 -7.32
CA ASN A 132 -14.05 -7.74 -7.57
C ASN A 132 -14.67 -7.64 -8.98
N LEU A 133 -14.48 -6.51 -9.68
CA LEU A 133 -14.94 -6.31 -11.06
C LEU A 133 -13.90 -6.77 -12.09
N ILE A 134 -12.64 -6.90 -11.67
CA ILE A 134 -11.49 -7.17 -12.53
C ILE A 134 -11.03 -8.63 -12.34
N PHE A 135 -11.09 -9.14 -11.11
CA PHE A 135 -10.56 -10.43 -10.71
C PHE A 135 -11.69 -11.41 -10.41
N THR A 136 -11.53 -12.64 -10.87
CA THR A 136 -12.31 -13.77 -10.35
C THR A 136 -12.02 -13.96 -8.86
N PRO A 137 -12.92 -14.61 -8.09
CA PRO A 137 -12.67 -14.91 -6.68
C PRO A 137 -11.34 -15.64 -6.43
N LYS A 138 -10.96 -16.56 -7.34
CA LYS A 138 -9.69 -17.30 -7.25
C LYS A 138 -8.47 -16.40 -7.45
N GLN A 139 -8.49 -15.54 -8.47
CA GLN A 139 -7.37 -14.60 -8.71
C GLN A 139 -7.26 -13.59 -7.57
N LYS A 140 -8.39 -13.14 -7.01
CA LYS A 140 -8.38 -12.26 -5.83
C LYS A 140 -7.74 -12.96 -4.63
N GLN A 141 -8.08 -14.22 -4.38
CA GLN A 141 -7.46 -15.00 -3.30
C GLN A 141 -5.95 -15.15 -3.50
N GLN A 142 -5.50 -15.37 -4.74
CA GLN A 142 -4.07 -15.41 -5.09
C GLN A 142 -3.37 -14.06 -4.89
N LEU A 143 -4.03 -12.95 -5.23
CA LEU A 143 -3.52 -11.60 -5.00
C LEU A 143 -3.41 -11.27 -3.50
N LEU A 144 -4.30 -11.79 -2.66
CA LEU A 144 -4.31 -11.53 -1.22
C LEU A 144 -3.46 -12.53 -0.41
N GLU A 145 -2.92 -13.56 -1.07
CA GLU A 145 -2.07 -14.56 -0.42
C GLU A 145 -0.83 -13.91 0.22
N GLY A 146 -0.62 -14.18 1.50
CA GLY A 146 0.47 -13.62 2.31
C GLY A 146 0.10 -12.34 3.07
N PHE A 147 -1.11 -11.81 2.87
CA PHE A 147 -1.66 -10.70 3.64
C PHE A 147 -2.73 -11.20 4.60
N GLU A 148 -2.75 -10.69 5.83
CA GLU A 148 -3.86 -10.95 6.76
C GLU A 148 -5.05 -10.07 6.41
N SER A 149 -4.77 -8.79 6.13
CA SER A 149 -5.76 -7.80 5.72
C SER A 149 -5.09 -6.64 5.00
N ILE A 150 -5.81 -6.05 4.04
CA ILE A 150 -5.46 -4.76 3.44
C ILE A 150 -6.53 -3.75 3.84
N TYR A 151 -6.10 -2.59 4.35
CA TYR A 151 -6.99 -1.48 4.66
C TYR A 151 -6.69 -0.30 3.75
N PHE A 152 -7.71 0.46 3.37
CA PHE A 152 -7.51 1.67 2.56
C PHE A 152 -8.62 2.68 2.75
N ALA A 153 -8.28 3.96 2.55
CA ALA A 153 -9.22 5.05 2.46
C ALA A 153 -9.56 5.31 0.98
N LEU A 154 -10.84 5.55 0.71
CA LEU A 154 -11.31 6.05 -0.57
C LEU A 154 -12.51 6.98 -0.35
N ASN A 155 -12.42 8.24 -0.79
CA ASN A 155 -13.48 9.24 -0.58
C ASN A 155 -13.91 9.37 0.89
N GLN A 156 -12.93 9.46 1.80
CA GLN A 156 -13.14 9.57 3.27
C GLN A 156 -13.85 8.36 3.90
N LYS A 157 -13.97 7.24 3.18
CA LYS A 157 -14.48 5.98 3.71
C LYS A 157 -13.35 4.98 3.82
N SER A 158 -13.36 4.22 4.91
CA SER A 158 -12.40 3.16 5.15
C SER A 158 -12.95 1.81 4.72
N TYR A 159 -12.08 1.00 4.13
CA TYR A 159 -12.38 -0.35 3.64
C TYR A 159 -11.37 -1.35 4.20
N GLU A 160 -11.79 -2.61 4.28
CA GLU A 160 -10.95 -3.74 4.65
C GLU A 160 -11.16 -4.85 3.61
N LEU A 161 -10.06 -5.40 3.10
CA LEU A 161 -10.03 -6.59 2.25
C LEU A 161 -9.35 -7.72 3.03
N LYS A 162 -10.02 -8.86 3.09
CA LYS A 162 -9.50 -10.11 3.63
C LYS A 162 -9.35 -11.15 2.52
N PRO A 163 -8.37 -12.06 2.63
CA PRO A 163 -8.25 -13.23 1.76
C PRO A 163 -9.56 -14.04 1.68
#